data_AF-A0A379EU52-F1
#
_entry.id   AF-A0A379EU52-F1
#
_cell.length_a   1.000
_cell.length_b   1.000
_cell.length_c   1.000
_cell.angle_alpha   90.00
_cell.angle_beta   90.00
_cell.angle_gamma   90.00
#
_symmetry.space_group_name_H-M   'P 1'
#
loop_
_entity.id
_entity.type
_entity.pdbx_description
1 polymer ?
#
loop_
_entity_poly.entity_id
_entity_poly.type
_entity_poly.pdbx_seq_one_letter_code
_entity_poly.pdbx_strand_id
1 'polypeptide(L)'
;MKKFDLEKALAGEPILTRDHQKGYVKFTIEENSKIKKLVGIVHNGCLTEVEEWLPSGDVLSDDITPNDIIGMWEEPPPTVTLTLPCPLKELEEGQKFWRITMNSDPLGIAWAKVDVGMSVFDKENVYHLALLEAGLAFKSEEDAQAWFDAMRDARR
;
A
#
# COMPACT_ATOMS: atom_id res chain seq x y z
N MET A 1 -7.86 -11.21 -3.67
CA MET A 1 -8.78 -11.83 -2.70
C MET A 1 -8.76 -13.32 -2.90
N LYS A 2 -8.21 -14.04 -1.91
CA LYS A 2 -8.30 -15.50 -1.85
C LYS A 2 -9.74 -15.92 -1.62
N LYS A 3 -10.20 -16.94 -2.37
CA LYS A 3 -11.50 -17.57 -2.12
C LYS A 3 -11.57 -18.12 -0.70
N PHE A 4 -12.76 -18.13 -0.13
CA PHE A 4 -13.00 -18.71 1.19
C PHE A 4 -12.62 -20.20 1.20
N ASP A 5 -11.96 -20.63 2.27
CA ASP A 5 -11.49 -21.98 2.51
C ASP A 5 -11.85 -22.37 3.94
N LEU A 6 -12.79 -23.31 4.07
CA LEU A 6 -13.34 -23.72 5.36
C LEU A 6 -12.29 -24.38 6.24
N GLU A 7 -11.42 -25.24 5.68
CA GLU A 7 -10.42 -25.95 6.47
C GLU A 7 -9.41 -24.98 7.08
N LYS A 8 -8.98 -23.98 6.30
CA LYS A 8 -8.07 -22.93 6.77
C LYS A 8 -8.72 -22.04 7.83
N ALA A 9 -9.98 -21.65 7.63
CA ALA A 9 -10.71 -20.87 8.60
C ALA A 9 -10.84 -21.62 9.94
N LEU A 10 -11.13 -22.93 9.91
CA LEU A 10 -11.18 -23.79 11.09
C LEU A 10 -9.81 -24.01 11.74
N ALA A 11 -8.72 -23.97 10.97
CA ALA A 11 -7.35 -23.97 11.48
C ALA A 11 -6.96 -22.63 12.15
N GLY A 12 -7.86 -21.63 12.13
CA GLY A 12 -7.66 -20.33 12.77
C GLY A 12 -7.07 -19.26 11.87
N GLU A 13 -6.93 -19.52 10.55
CA GLU A 13 -6.56 -18.47 9.61
C GLU A 13 -7.65 -17.39 9.52
N PRO A 14 -7.27 -16.11 9.38
CA PRO A 14 -8.23 -15.01 9.34
C PRO A 14 -9.09 -15.04 8.08
N ILE A 15 -10.36 -14.67 8.22
CA ILE A 15 -11.33 -14.55 7.13
C ILE A 15 -11.57 -13.09 6.77
N LEU A 16 -12.09 -12.85 5.57
CA LEU A 16 -12.48 -11.55 5.05
C LEU A 16 -13.99 -11.52 4.86
N THR A 17 -14.67 -10.61 5.56
CA THR A 17 -16.10 -10.36 5.36
C THR A 17 -16.35 -9.48 4.14
N ARG A 18 -17.61 -9.44 3.68
CA ARG A 18 -18.03 -8.62 2.55
C ARG A 18 -17.82 -7.12 2.78
N ASP A 19 -17.96 -6.66 4.02
CA ASP A 19 -17.66 -5.29 4.44
C ASP A 19 -16.16 -5.03 4.65
N HIS A 20 -15.30 -5.90 4.10
CA HIS A 20 -13.83 -5.78 4.16
C HIS A 20 -13.24 -5.83 5.57
N GLN A 21 -13.91 -6.53 6.49
CA GLN A 21 -13.46 -6.66 7.87
C GLN A 21 -12.71 -7.97 8.10
N LYS A 22 -11.78 -7.94 9.07
CA LYS A 22 -10.98 -9.11 9.46
C LYS A 22 -11.70 -9.88 10.56
N GLY A 23 -11.95 -11.17 10.31
CA GLY A 23 -12.60 -12.06 11.27
C GLY A 23 -11.83 -13.34 11.53
N TYR A 24 -12.30 -14.10 12.52
CA TYR A 24 -11.74 -15.40 12.90
C TYR A 24 -12.87 -16.34 13.31
N VAL A 25 -12.91 -17.54 12.72
CA VAL A 25 -13.75 -18.64 13.23
C VAL A 25 -13.11 -19.15 14.52
N LYS A 26 -13.93 -19.37 15.56
CA LYS A 26 -13.47 -19.80 16.89
C LYS A 26 -13.93 -21.19 17.26
N PHE A 27 -15.16 -21.56 16.92
CA PHE A 27 -15.69 -22.90 17.15
C PHE A 27 -16.84 -23.20 16.19
N THR A 28 -17.22 -24.47 16.14
CA THR A 28 -18.33 -24.98 15.34
C THR A 28 -19.50 -25.36 16.24
N ILE A 29 -20.72 -25.18 15.74
CA ILE A 29 -21.91 -25.82 16.29
C ILE A 29 -22.22 -27.01 15.38
N GLU A 30 -22.21 -28.20 15.96
CA GLU A 30 -22.38 -29.46 15.24
C GLU A 30 -23.65 -30.17 15.67
N GLU A 31 -24.35 -30.75 14.69
CA GLU A 31 -25.48 -31.63 14.90
C GLU A 31 -25.31 -32.88 14.05
N ASN A 32 -25.48 -34.06 14.65
CA ASN A 32 -25.29 -35.35 13.96
C ASN A 32 -23.94 -35.45 13.25
N SER A 33 -22.87 -34.99 13.92
CA SER A 33 -21.49 -34.95 13.40
C SER A 33 -21.31 -34.14 12.12
N LYS A 34 -22.21 -33.17 11.85
CA LYS A 34 -22.10 -32.22 10.74
C LYS A 34 -22.07 -30.80 11.29
N ILE A 35 -21.14 -30.00 10.77
CA ILE A 35 -21.09 -28.56 11.07
C ILE A 35 -22.36 -27.91 10.54
N LYS A 36 -23.12 -27.30 11.45
CA LYS A 36 -24.32 -26.51 11.13
C LYS A 36 -24.01 -25.03 11.07
N LYS A 37 -23.17 -24.57 11.99
CA LYS A 37 -22.75 -23.18 12.05
C LYS A 37 -21.28 -23.06 12.43
N LEU A 38 -20.66 -22.02 11.93
CA LEU A 38 -19.38 -21.47 12.36
C LEU A 38 -19.70 -20.31 13.29
N VAL A 39 -19.04 -20.25 14.43
CA VAL A 39 -19.14 -19.10 15.33
C VAL A 39 -17.78 -18.48 15.46
N GLY A 40 -17.71 -17.17 15.34
CA GLY A 40 -16.45 -16.46 15.42
C GLY A 40 -16.61 -15.00 15.77
N ILE A 41 -15.56 -14.26 15.53
CA ILE A 41 -15.48 -12.83 15.84
C ILE A 41 -15.08 -12.05 14.60
N VAL A 42 -15.67 -10.86 14.43
CA VAL A 42 -15.31 -9.89 13.40
C VAL A 42 -14.88 -8.60 14.07
N HIS A 43 -13.80 -8.00 13.59
CA HIS A 43 -13.31 -6.72 14.09
C HIS A 43 -13.68 -5.62 13.09
N ASN A 44 -14.61 -4.73 13.48
CA ASN A 44 -15.05 -3.61 12.64
C ASN A 44 -14.25 -2.31 12.90
N GLY A 45 -13.07 -2.42 13.50
CA GLY A 45 -12.19 -1.30 13.83
C GLY A 45 -12.55 -0.54 15.11
N CYS A 46 -13.79 -0.62 15.60
CA CYS A 46 -14.22 -0.02 16.87
C CYS A 46 -14.68 -1.04 17.91
N LEU A 47 -15.32 -2.12 17.47
CA LEU A 47 -15.92 -3.16 18.29
C LEU A 47 -15.52 -4.55 17.76
N THR A 48 -15.61 -5.52 18.65
CA THR A 48 -15.54 -6.94 18.30
C THR A 48 -16.95 -7.50 18.40
N GLU A 49 -17.47 -8.00 17.30
CA GLU A 49 -18.81 -8.59 17.20
C GLU A 49 -18.67 -10.11 17.10
N VAL A 50 -19.60 -10.83 17.72
CA VAL A 50 -19.72 -12.28 17.60
C VAL A 50 -20.69 -12.56 16.47
N GLU A 51 -20.26 -13.40 15.53
CA GLU A 51 -21.05 -13.72 14.35
C GLU A 51 -21.21 -15.22 14.16
N GLU A 52 -22.34 -15.58 13.55
CA GLU A 52 -22.68 -16.94 13.19
C GLU A 52 -22.80 -17.06 11.66
N TRP A 53 -22.06 -18.00 11.09
CA TRP A 53 -22.11 -18.29 9.65
C TRP A 53 -22.52 -19.73 9.38
N LEU A 54 -23.08 -19.96 8.21
CA LEU A 54 -23.20 -21.29 7.62
C LEU A 54 -21.80 -21.81 7.21
N PRO A 55 -21.64 -23.13 6.99
CA PRO A 55 -20.38 -23.69 6.49
C PRO A 55 -19.93 -23.13 5.14
N SER A 56 -20.86 -22.51 4.37
CA SER A 56 -20.56 -21.80 3.12
C SER A 56 -19.87 -20.45 3.35
N GLY A 57 -19.93 -19.91 4.57
CA GLY A 57 -19.45 -18.57 4.92
C GLY A 57 -20.55 -17.51 4.97
N ASP A 58 -21.76 -17.80 4.51
CA ASP A 58 -22.89 -16.84 4.53
C ASP A 58 -23.53 -16.78 5.92
N VAL A 59 -24.00 -15.60 6.35
CA VAL A 59 -24.73 -15.48 7.63
C VAL A 59 -26.12 -16.11 7.52
N LEU A 60 -26.80 -15.88 6.40
CA LEU A 60 -28.11 -16.43 6.07
C LEU A 60 -28.04 -17.13 4.70
N SER A 61 -28.83 -18.18 4.51
CA SER A 61 -28.78 -19.02 3.29
C SER A 61 -29.33 -18.35 2.04
N ASP A 62 -30.19 -17.33 2.21
CA ASP A 62 -31.02 -16.73 1.18
C ASP A 62 -30.90 -15.20 1.14
N ASP A 63 -29.91 -14.64 1.85
CA ASP A 63 -29.64 -13.21 1.88
C ASP A 63 -28.14 -12.93 1.71
N ILE A 64 -27.82 -11.74 1.22
CA ILE A 64 -26.45 -11.25 1.09
C ILE A 64 -26.22 -10.24 2.22
N THR A 65 -25.39 -10.61 3.18
CA THR A 65 -25.14 -9.77 4.35
C THR A 65 -23.74 -9.12 4.27
N PRO A 66 -23.54 -7.95 4.90
CA PRO A 66 -22.22 -7.34 5.02
C PRO A 66 -21.19 -8.23 5.74
N ASN A 67 -21.67 -9.13 6.59
CA ASN A 67 -20.84 -10.01 7.41
C ASN A 67 -20.58 -11.38 6.76
N ASP A 68 -21.11 -11.65 5.56
CA ASP A 68 -20.77 -12.87 4.80
C ASP A 68 -19.26 -12.99 4.61
N ILE A 69 -18.73 -14.19 4.79
CA ILE A 69 -17.33 -14.50 4.49
C ILE A 69 -17.18 -14.65 2.98
N ILE A 70 -16.49 -13.69 2.36
CA ILE A 70 -16.24 -13.70 0.91
C ILE A 70 -14.86 -14.25 0.55
N GLY A 71 -13.97 -14.40 1.52
CA GLY A 71 -12.60 -14.82 1.28
C GLY A 71 -11.77 -15.12 2.52
N MET A 72 -10.53 -15.54 2.30
CA MET A 72 -9.50 -15.54 3.34
C MET A 72 -8.83 -14.18 3.41
N TRP A 73 -8.52 -13.70 4.61
CA TRP A 73 -7.84 -12.42 4.80
C TRP A 73 -6.41 -12.49 4.25
N GLU A 74 -6.05 -11.50 3.45
CA GLU A 74 -4.68 -11.25 3.00
C GLU A 74 -4.19 -10.03 3.75
N GLU A 75 -3.05 -10.12 4.43
CA GLU A 75 -2.51 -8.94 5.11
C GLU A 75 -2.29 -7.83 4.07
N PRO A 76 -2.83 -6.62 4.32
CA PRO A 76 -2.59 -5.52 3.41
C PRO A 76 -1.08 -5.32 3.29
N PRO A 77 -0.57 -4.98 2.10
CA PRO A 77 0.84 -4.69 1.94
C PRO A 77 1.24 -3.60 2.96
N PRO A 78 2.44 -3.69 3.55
CA PRO A 78 2.88 -2.73 4.55
C PRO A 78 2.74 -1.31 3.99
N THR A 79 1.95 -0.49 4.66
CA THR A 79 1.81 0.92 4.30
C THR A 79 3.01 1.65 4.88
N VAL A 80 3.97 2.03 4.04
CA VAL A 80 5.12 2.83 4.49
C VAL A 80 4.67 4.28 4.59
N THR A 81 4.65 4.82 5.81
CA THR A 81 4.48 6.26 6.02
C THR A 81 5.85 6.92 5.92
N LEU A 82 6.10 7.67 4.85
CA LEU A 82 7.34 8.41 4.64
C LEU A 82 7.11 9.88 4.95
N THR A 83 7.96 10.45 5.81
CA THR A 83 8.04 11.91 5.97
C THR A 83 9.13 12.40 5.03
N LEU A 84 8.72 13.02 3.92
CA LEU A 84 9.64 13.54 2.91
C LEU A 84 9.70 15.07 2.96
N PRO A 85 10.86 15.66 2.63
CA PRO A 85 10.99 17.11 2.56
C PRO A 85 10.12 17.68 1.44
N CYS A 86 9.57 18.87 1.65
CA CYS A 86 8.76 19.55 0.65
C CYS A 86 9.64 20.03 -0.51
N PRO A 87 9.31 19.68 -1.77
CA PRO A 87 9.94 20.28 -2.93
C PRO A 87 9.74 21.80 -2.97
N LEU A 88 10.62 22.48 -3.69
CA LEU A 88 10.51 23.92 -3.94
C LEU A 88 9.31 24.21 -4.84
N LYS A 89 8.59 25.29 -4.54
CA LYS A 89 7.48 25.79 -5.37
C LYS A 89 7.92 26.88 -6.34
N GLU A 90 8.98 27.61 -5.99
CA GLU A 90 9.48 28.76 -6.72
C GLU A 90 11.01 28.76 -6.68
N LEU A 91 11.62 29.27 -7.76
CA LEU A 91 13.06 29.43 -7.91
C LEU A 91 13.35 30.77 -8.61
N GLU A 92 14.41 31.44 -8.15
CA GLU A 92 14.94 32.65 -8.79
C GLU A 92 15.93 32.31 -9.91
N GLU A 93 16.04 33.20 -10.91
CA GLU A 93 17.02 33.05 -11.99
C GLU A 93 18.44 32.96 -11.41
N GLY A 94 19.21 31.95 -11.82
CA GLY A 94 20.54 31.71 -11.27
C GLY A 94 20.57 31.03 -9.90
N GLN A 95 19.42 30.69 -9.32
CA GLN A 95 19.36 29.99 -8.03
C GLN A 95 19.79 28.53 -8.20
N LYS A 96 20.65 28.04 -7.29
CA LYS A 96 21.01 26.62 -7.23
C LYS A 96 19.86 25.81 -6.66
N PHE A 97 19.59 24.66 -7.27
CA PHE A 97 18.66 23.66 -6.78
C PHE A 97 19.19 22.25 -7.04
N TRP A 98 18.66 21.29 -6.31
CA TRP A 98 19.02 19.89 -6.42
C TRP A 98 17.90 19.10 -7.08
N ARG A 99 18.25 18.06 -7.82
CA ARG A 99 17.30 17.17 -8.52
C ARG A 99 17.87 15.78 -8.65
N ILE A 100 17.00 14.82 -8.94
CA ILE A 100 17.42 13.50 -9.40
C ILE A 100 17.75 13.63 -10.88
N THR A 101 18.95 13.19 -11.28
CA THR A 101 19.48 13.31 -12.63
C THR A 101 19.93 11.96 -13.14
N MET A 102 19.97 11.81 -14.47
CA MET A 102 20.56 10.66 -15.12
C MET A 102 21.82 11.12 -15.86
N ASN A 103 22.97 10.70 -15.37
CA ASN A 103 24.24 10.97 -16.00
C ASN A 103 24.49 9.89 -17.06
N SER A 104 24.34 10.27 -18.34
CA SER A 104 24.86 9.45 -19.44
C SER A 104 26.37 9.67 -19.52
N ASP A 105 27.15 8.58 -19.46
CA ASP A 105 28.57 8.63 -19.78
C ASP A 105 28.74 9.21 -21.20
N PRO A 106 29.44 10.35 -21.38
CA PRO A 106 29.66 10.96 -22.69
C PRO A 106 30.37 10.03 -23.69
N LEU A 107 31.06 9.00 -23.18
CA LEU A 107 31.79 8.02 -23.99
C LEU A 107 30.97 6.74 -24.27
N GLY A 108 29.78 6.58 -23.68
CA GLY A 108 28.90 5.43 -23.89
C GLY A 108 29.46 4.09 -23.38
N ILE A 109 30.45 4.11 -22.50
CA ILE A 109 31.16 2.92 -22.01
C ILE A 109 30.56 2.44 -20.69
N ALA A 110 29.92 3.32 -19.93
CA ALA A 110 29.18 3.00 -18.71
C ALA A 110 27.65 3.15 -18.88
N TRP A 111 26.92 2.28 -18.20
CA TRP A 111 25.47 2.36 -18.06
C TRP A 111 25.08 3.69 -17.41
N ALA A 112 24.06 4.35 -17.96
CA ALA A 112 23.56 5.61 -17.41
C ALA A 112 23.27 5.44 -15.91
N LYS A 113 23.89 6.28 -15.07
CA LYS A 113 23.70 6.24 -13.62
C LYS A 113 22.68 7.31 -13.25
N VAL A 114 21.65 6.90 -12.51
CA VAL A 114 20.74 7.82 -11.85
C VAL A 114 21.29 8.17 -10.48
N ASP A 115 21.46 9.46 -10.20
CA ASP A 115 21.94 10.01 -8.93
C ASP A 115 21.31 11.38 -8.64
N VAL A 116 21.73 12.02 -7.56
CA VAL A 116 21.32 13.38 -7.23
C VAL A 116 22.37 14.35 -7.75
N GLY A 117 21.91 15.40 -8.43
CA GLY A 117 22.76 16.42 -9.04
C GLY A 117 22.26 17.83 -8.79
N MET A 118 23.19 18.78 -8.78
CA MET A 118 22.90 20.20 -8.66
C MET A 118 22.73 20.83 -10.04
N SER A 119 21.83 21.80 -10.14
CA SER A 119 21.69 22.67 -11.31
C SER A 119 21.43 24.10 -10.90
N VAL A 120 21.71 25.00 -11.83
CA VAL A 120 21.43 26.43 -11.69
C VAL A 120 20.16 26.71 -12.48
N PHE A 121 19.15 27.26 -11.82
CA PHE A 121 17.86 27.54 -12.42
C PHE A 121 17.99 28.59 -13.53
N ASP A 122 17.29 28.34 -14.62
CA ASP A 122 17.26 29.14 -15.83
C ASP A 122 15.79 29.15 -16.27
N LYS A 123 15.17 30.33 -16.27
CA LYS A 123 13.75 30.53 -16.57
C LYS A 123 13.41 30.25 -18.03
N GLU A 124 14.38 30.31 -18.94
CA GLU A 124 14.20 29.97 -20.35
C GLU A 124 14.39 28.46 -20.60
N ASN A 125 14.93 27.74 -19.61
CA ASN A 125 15.12 26.31 -19.68
C ASN A 125 13.83 25.55 -19.35
N VAL A 126 13.13 25.10 -20.39
CA VAL A 126 11.87 24.34 -20.30
C VAL A 126 11.99 23.10 -19.39
N TYR A 127 13.15 22.44 -19.36
CA TYR A 127 13.38 21.29 -18.48
C TYR A 127 13.43 21.71 -17.00
N HIS A 128 14.02 22.85 -16.67
CA HIS A 128 14.03 23.36 -15.30
C HIS A 128 12.63 23.75 -14.81
N LEU A 129 11.82 24.35 -15.69
CA LEU A 129 10.42 24.66 -15.40
C LEU A 129 9.60 23.39 -15.15
N ALA A 130 9.76 22.37 -15.99
CA ALA A 130 9.06 21.09 -15.84
C ALA A 130 9.42 20.38 -14.52
N LEU A 131 10.69 20.42 -14.11
CA LEU A 131 11.11 19.87 -12.82
C LEU A 131 10.46 20.59 -11.64
N LEU A 132 10.36 21.92 -11.70
CA LEU A 132 9.74 22.71 -10.65
C LEU A 132 8.23 22.42 -10.55
N GLU A 133 7.53 22.41 -11.69
CA GLU A 133 6.10 22.10 -11.76
C GLU A 133 5.78 20.67 -11.28
N ALA A 134 6.65 19.71 -11.60
CA ALA A 134 6.50 18.32 -11.16
C ALA A 134 6.90 18.09 -9.68
N GLY A 135 7.38 19.10 -8.96
CA GLY A 135 7.85 18.95 -7.59
C GLY A 135 9.14 18.13 -7.46
N LEU A 136 10.04 18.24 -8.45
CA LEU A 136 11.32 17.53 -8.53
C LEU A 136 12.54 18.46 -8.35
N ALA A 137 12.31 19.64 -7.78
CA ALA A 137 13.34 20.61 -7.43
C ALA A 137 13.45 20.74 -5.91
N PHE A 138 14.66 20.60 -5.37
CA PHE A 138 14.91 20.53 -3.93
C PHE A 138 15.90 21.58 -3.47
N LYS A 139 15.78 21.99 -2.21
CA LYS A 139 16.63 23.03 -1.61
C LYS A 139 18.05 22.55 -1.36
N SER A 140 18.22 21.28 -0.98
CA SER A 140 19.51 20.67 -0.69
C SER A 140 19.68 19.30 -1.33
N GLU A 141 20.92 18.80 -1.32
CA GLU A 141 21.26 17.46 -1.80
C GLU A 141 20.57 16.40 -0.95
N GLU A 142 20.55 16.59 0.38
CA GLU A 142 19.91 15.67 1.33
C GLU A 142 18.41 15.55 1.08
N ASP A 143 17.75 16.67 0.73
CA ASP A 143 16.32 16.65 0.42
C ASP A 143 16.03 15.82 -0.84
N ALA A 144 16.81 16.03 -1.90
CA ALA A 144 16.69 15.25 -3.13
C ALA A 144 17.05 13.77 -2.91
N GLN A 145 18.06 13.50 -2.07
CA GLN A 145 18.52 12.16 -1.73
C GLN A 145 17.46 11.38 -0.95
N ALA A 146 16.75 12.02 -0.02
CA ALA A 146 15.64 11.40 0.70
C ALA A 146 14.52 10.91 -0.25
N TRP A 147 14.19 11.70 -1.27
CA TRP A 147 13.25 11.30 -2.31
C TRP A 147 13.79 10.17 -3.19
N PHE A 148 15.06 10.22 -3.58
CA PHE A 148 15.70 9.18 -4.38
C PHE A 148 15.72 7.83 -3.66
N ASP A 149 16.11 7.83 -2.38
CA ASP A 149 16.13 6.64 -1.53
C ASP A 149 14.71 6.08 -1.33
N ALA A 150 13.74 6.95 -1.03
CA ALA A 150 12.35 6.53 -0.86
C ALA A 150 11.78 5.84 -2.12
N MET A 151 12.04 6.38 -3.31
CA MET A 151 11.60 5.75 -4.56
C MET A 151 12.32 4.43 -4.83
N ARG A 152 13.62 4.37 -4.56
CA ARG A 152 14.41 3.13 -4.74
C ARG A 152 13.90 2.03 -3.83
N ASP A 153 13.65 2.36 -2.56
CA ASP A 153 13.33 1.40 -1.51
C ASP A 153 11.84 0.96 -1.56
N ALA A 154 10.97 1.76 -2.19
CA ALA A 154 9.56 1.43 -2.41
C ALA A 154 9.28 0.62 -3.70
N ARG A 155 10.29 0.34 -4.53
CA ARG A 155 10.13 -0.39 -5.80
C ARG A 155 9.79 -1.86 -5.54
N ARG A 156 8.78 -2.39 -6.24
CA ARG A 156 8.38 -3.81 -6.23
C ARG A 156 8.98 -4.58 -7.40
#